data_AF-A0A9D2P6E2-F1
#
_entry.id   AF-A0A9D2P6E2-F1
#
_cell.length_a   1.000
_cell.length_b   1.000
_cell.length_c   1.000
_cell.angle_alpha   90.00
_cell.angle_beta   90.00
_cell.angle_gamma   90.00
#
_symmetry.space_group_name_H-M   'P 1'
#
loop_
_entity.id
_entity.type
_entity.pdbx_description
1 polymer ?
#
loop_
_entity_poly.entity_id
_entity_poly.type
_entity_poly.pdbx_seq_one_letter_code
_entity_poly.pdbx_strand_id
1 'polypeptide(L)' 'MVTGVLNTNSNAGIYITDEKQSKSVNVRPGQYLYLAVNDCWVPVVIQYSPQSRGWFFQNLENIDIDGQTVMMK' A
#
# COMPACT_ATOMS: atom_id res chain seq x y z
N MET A 1 3.73 -9.17 -10.86
CA MET A 1 4.21 -7.81 -10.59
C MET A 1 3.15 -6.81 -11.00
N VAL A 2 2.62 -6.10 -10.02
CA VAL A 2 1.63 -5.02 -10.17
C VAL A 2 2.26 -3.77 -9.58
N THR A 3 2.37 -2.71 -10.37
CA THR A 3 2.81 -1.40 -9.91
C THR A 3 1.63 -0.44 -10.02
N GLY A 4 1.42 0.38 -9.00
CA GLY A 4 0.31 1.30 -8.98
C GLY A 4 0.27 2.14 -7.72
N VAL A 5 -0.83 2.86 -7.55
CA VAL A 5 -1.07 3.73 -6.41
C VAL A 5 -1.83 2.94 -5.34
N LEU A 6 -1.35 3.01 -4.11
CA LEU A 6 -1.98 2.43 -2.95
C LEU A 6 -3.11 3.33 -2.48
N ASN A 7 -4.28 2.74 -2.24
CA ASN A 7 -5.49 3.42 -1.81
C ASN A 7 -6.19 2.62 -0.73
N THR A 8 -6.81 3.33 0.20
CA THR A 8 -7.64 2.78 1.27
C THR A 8 -9.11 3.16 1.09
N ASN A 9 -10.00 2.26 1.49
CA ASN A 9 -11.44 2.47 1.48
C ASN A 9 -12.06 1.74 2.66
N SER A 10 -12.91 2.43 3.41
CA SER A 10 -13.55 1.90 4.62
C SER A 10 -14.35 0.60 4.39
N ASN A 11 -14.85 0.36 3.17
CA ASN A 11 -15.59 -0.84 2.79
C ASN A 11 -14.75 -1.89 2.07
N ALA A 12 -13.75 -1.47 1.27
CA ALA A 12 -12.94 -2.39 0.45
C ALA A 12 -11.57 -2.74 1.07
N GLY A 13 -11.20 -2.11 2.17
CA GLY A 13 -9.90 -2.29 2.82
C GLY A 13 -8.82 -1.50 2.09
N ILE A 14 -7.75 -2.19 1.68
CA ILE A 14 -6.60 -1.57 1.00
C ILE A 14 -6.35 -2.25 -0.35
N TYR A 15 -6.07 -1.46 -1.37
CA TYR A 15 -5.87 -1.96 -2.73
C TYR A 15 -4.90 -1.09 -3.52
N ILE A 16 -4.30 -1.69 -4.54
CA ILE A 16 -3.44 -1.03 -5.50
C ILE A 16 -4.23 -0.82 -6.78
N THR A 17 -4.29 0.41 -7.24
CA THR A 17 -4.85 0.77 -8.55
C THR A 17 -3.70 0.94 -9.53
N ASP A 18 -3.69 0.16 -10.62
CA ASP A 18 -2.64 0.27 -11.63
C ASP A 18 -2.64 1.65 -12.32
N GLU A 19 -1.55 2.01 -13.02
CA GLU A 19 -1.41 3.30 -13.71
C GLU A 19 -2.51 3.59 -14.73
N LYS A 20 -3.16 2.56 -15.27
CA LYS A 20 -4.28 2.68 -16.23
C LYS A 20 -5.63 2.69 -15.53
N GLN A 21 -5.66 2.68 -14.19
CA GLN A 21 -6.82 2.59 -13.31
C GLN A 21 -7.81 1.48 -13.69
N SER A 22 -7.34 0.49 -14.44
CA SER A 22 -8.20 -0.51 -15.07
C SER A 22 -8.36 -1.76 -14.20
N LYS A 23 -7.47 -1.92 -13.22
CA LYS A 23 -7.48 -3.05 -12.27
C LYS A 23 -7.13 -2.56 -10.87
N SER A 24 -7.95 -2.96 -9.91
CA SER A 24 -7.67 -2.84 -8.49
C SER A 24 -7.30 -4.19 -7.93
N VAL A 25 -6.18 -4.26 -7.21
CA VAL A 25 -5.69 -5.49 -6.57
C VAL A 25 -5.70 -5.29 -5.06
N ASN A 26 -6.50 -6.10 -4.36
CA ASN A 26 -6.58 -6.04 -2.90
C ASN A 26 -5.26 -6.47 -2.28
N VAL A 27 -4.86 -5.75 -1.24
CA VAL A 27 -3.67 -6.03 -0.44
C VAL A 27 -4.11 -6.56 0.92
N ARG A 28 -3.34 -7.49 1.48
CA ARG A 28 -3.61 -8.11 2.79
C ARG A 28 -2.63 -7.59 3.85
N PRO A 29 -3.03 -7.55 5.13
CA PRO A 29 -2.10 -7.24 6.20
C PRO A 29 -1.01 -8.33 6.28
N GLY A 30 0.22 -7.93 6.59
CA GLY A 30 1.42 -8.77 6.56
C GLY A 30 2.04 -8.96 5.18
N GLN A 31 1.49 -8.34 4.13
CA GLN A 31 2.01 -8.48 2.77
C GLN A 31 3.22 -7.56 2.53
N TYR A 32 4.20 -8.06 1.78
CA TYR A 32 5.34 -7.26 1.33
C TYR A 32 4.97 -6.42 0.11
N LEU A 33 5.31 -5.14 0.18
CA LEU A 33 5.23 -4.18 -0.91
C LEU A 33 6.60 -3.53 -1.09
N TYR A 34 6.83 -2.97 -2.27
CA TYR A 34 7.96 -2.09 -2.53
C TYR A 34 7.43 -0.66 -2.65
N LEU A 35 7.76 0.19 -1.70
CA LEU A 35 7.41 1.61 -1.71
C LEU A 35 8.39 2.37 -2.61
N ALA A 36 7.87 3.18 -3.53
CA ALA A 36 8.69 4.10 -4.32
C ALA A 36 9.09 5.30 -3.45
N VAL A 37 10.40 5.48 -3.25
CA VAL A 37 10.96 6.65 -2.55
C VAL A 37 12.04 7.23 -3.44
N ASN A 38 11.75 8.38 -4.05
CA ASN A 38 12.57 8.95 -5.13
C ASN A 38 12.79 7.89 -6.24
N ASP A 39 14.03 7.65 -6.64
CA ASP A 39 14.39 6.68 -7.69
C ASP A 39 14.67 5.25 -7.15
N CYS A 40 14.25 4.95 -5.92
CA CYS A 40 14.53 3.68 -5.25
C CYS A 40 13.25 2.97 -4.80
N TRP A 41 13.33 1.63 -4.72
CA TRP A 41 12.27 0.77 -4.20
C TRP A 41 12.66 0.26 -2.81
N VAL A 42 11.88 0.64 -1.79
CA VAL A 42 12.12 0.23 -0.40
C VAL A 42 11.14 -0.89 -0.03
N PRO A 43 11.61 -2.07 0.41
CA PRO A 43 10.72 -3.14 0.85
C PRO A 43 10.06 -2.76 2.18
N VAL A 44 8.74 -2.84 2.22
CA VAL A 44 7.92 -2.53 3.39
C VAL A 44 6.88 -3.62 3.61
N VAL A 45 6.45 -3.79 4.86
CA VAL A 45 5.33 -4.67 5.21
C VAL A 45 4.14 -3.80 5.56
N ILE A 46 2.99 -4.10 4.98
CA ILE A 46 1.77 -3.37 5.28
C ILE A 46 0.98 -4.04 6.39
N GLN A 47 0.47 -3.26 7.33
CA GLN A 47 -0.28 -3.76 8.48
C GLN A 47 -1.54 -2.92 8.69
N TYR A 48 -2.53 -3.52 9.35
CA TYR A 48 -3.73 -2.84 9.80
C TYR A 48 -3.72 -2.78 11.32
N SER A 49 -3.94 -1.60 11.89
CA SER A 49 -4.08 -1.41 13.34
C SER A 49 -5.55 -1.36 13.70
N PRO A 50 -6.08 -2.33 14.47
CA PRO A 50 -7.45 -2.28 14.95
C PRO A 50 -7.70 -1.12 15.93
N GLN A 51 -6.66 -0.66 16.62
CA GLN A 51 -6.76 0.42 17.63
C GLN A 51 -6.96 1.78 16.97
N SER A 52 -6.16 2.11 15.95
CA SER A 52 -6.31 3.36 15.19
C SER A 52 -7.28 3.24 14.02
N ARG A 53 -7.77 2.03 13.71
CA ARG A 53 -8.60 1.71 12.54
C ARG A 53 -7.96 2.18 11.22
N GLY A 54 -6.65 2.05 11.13
CA GLY A 54 -5.85 2.57 10.02
C GLY A 54 -4.84 1.57 9.50
N TRP A 55 -4.51 1.72 8.22
CA TRP A 55 -3.39 1.03 7.58
C TRP A 55 -2.09 1.80 7.83
N PHE A 56 -0.98 1.08 7.92
CA PHE A 56 0.34 1.68 8.06
C PHE A 56 1.43 0.77 7.48
N PHE A 57 2.56 1.37 7.13
CA PHE A 57 3.78 0.63 6.82
C PHE A 57 4.53 0.32 8.12
N GLN A 58 4.82 -0.95 8.36
CA GLN A 58 5.56 -1.38 9.54
C GLN A 58 6.94 -0.71 9.59
N ASN A 59 7.27 -0.09 10.72
CA ASN A 59 8.47 0.72 10.96
C ASN A 59 8.52 2.07 10.20
N LEU A 60 7.44 2.46 9.53
CA LEU A 60 7.29 3.72 8.79
C LEU A 60 5.89 4.32 9.04
N GLU A 61 5.45 4.33 10.31
CA GLU A 61 4.11 4.72 10.74
C GLU A 61 3.77 6.19 10.45
N ASN A 62 4.78 7.02 10.22
CA ASN A 62 4.62 8.44 9.91
C ASN A 62 4.34 8.73 8.41
N ILE A 63 4.42 7.71 7.54
CA ILE A 63 4.18 7.86 6.10
C ILE A 63 2.71 7.59 5.82
N ASP A 64 2.08 8.53 5.10
CA ASP A 64 0.70 8.34 4.65
C ASP A 64 0.62 7.23 3.61
N ILE A 65 -0.43 6.41 3.70
CA ILE A 65 -0.62 5.22 2.86
C ILE A 65 -1.24 5.60 1.52
N ASP A 66 -2.22 6.50 1.55
CA ASP A 66 -2.97 6.88 0.38
C ASP A 66 -2.10 7.69 -0.59
N GLY A 67 -2.19 7.36 -1.88
CA GLY A 67 -1.44 8.05 -2.92
C GLY A 67 0.00 7.56 -3.10
N GLN A 68 0.49 6.63 -2.28
CA GLN A 68 1.84 6.09 -2.43
C GLN A 68 1.96 5.16 -3.63
N THR A 69 2.99 5.36 -4.45
CA THR A 69 3.32 4.41 -5.51
C THR A 69 3.99 3.19 -4.91
N VAL A 70 3.41 2.01 -5.15
CA VAL A 70 3.93 0.74 -4.67
C VAL A 70 4.00 -0.28 -5.79
N MET A 71 4.90 -1.24 -5.63
CA MET A 71 4.98 -2.44 -6.44
C MET A 71 4.77 -3.68 -5.57
N MET A 72 3.90 -4.57 -6.04
CA MET A 72 3.63 -5.88 -5.46
C MET A 72 4.11 -6.95 -6.42
N LYS A 73 5.01 -7.82 -5.97
CA LYS A 73 5.62 -8.84 -6.84
C LYS A 73 4.63 -9.92 -7.24
#